data_AF-A0A8T5QWX2-F1
#
_entry.id   AF-A0A8T5QWX2-F1
#
_cell.length_a   1.000
_cell.length_b   1.000
_cell.length_c   1.000
_cell.angle_alpha   90.00
_cell.angle_beta   90.00
_cell.angle_gamma   90.00
#
_symmetry.space_group_name_H-M   'P 1'
#
loop_
_entity.id
_entity.type
_entity.pdbx_description
1 polymer ?
#
loop_
_entity_poly.entity_id
_entity_poly.type
_entity_poly.pdbx_seq_one_letter_code
_entity_poly.pdbx_strand_id
1 'polypeptide(L)'
;MDDAIYVAIISVITIILVILGIYHLIVKSDLETENNFLKTEINSKNKEIEELSKDINFLEEEKQDITNQLGEISNELIEVKTEAFNTLKEVENFENQIKNSLEWFSENLNINQYDEFHSIEKDIKRNCVKIGDKCEIKLSCLNYVNNEENGFYYQNDTGDELNSLLDIYEKEGGDCEDYSLLAIAELNYIKDYCEKEDMNETVYYAWVEDEDKKHFVEWSNNYYIRKAQDYEFSLPYYYTVCGDFNGGHCVIAFSEHPLNNTEESINNALLVEPQTGEIVADFRRESHDYIFLAFYNDMYLLNKGWNSYSDFIIKIEDLSNNLQSLIQIREK
;
A
#
# COMPACT_ATOMS: atom_id res chain seq x y z
N MET A 1 61.71 109.50 -55.56
CA MET A 1 60.29 109.17 -55.28
C MET A 1 60.14 107.65 -55.32
N ASP A 2 61.05 106.94 -54.64
CA ASP A 2 61.20 105.48 -54.77
C ASP A 2 61.25 104.78 -53.39
N ASP A 3 61.74 105.45 -52.36
CA ASP A 3 61.78 104.87 -51.00
C ASP A 3 60.38 104.68 -50.39
N ALA A 4 59.40 105.52 -50.74
CA ALA A 4 58.03 105.41 -50.22
C ALA A 4 57.28 104.16 -50.74
N ILE A 5 57.54 103.77 -52.00
CA ILE A 5 56.96 102.56 -52.61
C ILE A 5 57.62 101.31 -52.03
N TYR A 6 58.94 101.34 -51.83
CA TYR A 6 59.69 100.23 -51.23
C TYR A 6 59.28 99.96 -49.77
N VAL A 7 59.12 101.02 -48.96
CA VAL A 7 58.61 100.92 -47.58
C VAL A 7 57.16 100.41 -47.55
N ALA A 8 56.31 100.85 -48.49
CA ALA A 8 54.94 100.34 -48.61
C ALA A 8 54.91 98.84 -48.97
N ILE A 9 55.71 98.40 -49.93
CA ILE A 9 55.79 96.97 -50.33
C ILE A 9 56.31 96.11 -49.17
N ILE A 10 57.35 96.54 -48.47
CA ILE A 10 57.87 95.84 -47.29
C ILE A 10 56.80 95.76 -46.20
N SER A 11 56.09 96.85 -45.93
CA SER A 11 55.02 96.87 -44.93
C SER A 11 53.89 95.90 -45.27
N VAL A 12 53.47 95.83 -46.54
CA VAL A 12 52.44 94.90 -47.03
C VAL A 12 52.91 93.45 -46.93
N ILE A 13 54.14 93.14 -47.33
CA ILE A 13 54.72 91.79 -47.18
C ILE A 13 54.79 91.39 -45.71
N THR A 14 55.20 92.30 -44.83
CA THR A 14 55.26 92.05 -43.38
C THR A 14 53.87 91.79 -42.81
N ILE A 15 52.86 92.56 -43.21
CA ILE A 15 51.45 92.35 -42.82
C ILE A 15 50.94 90.98 -43.32
N ILE A 16 51.22 90.60 -44.58
CA ILE A 16 50.82 89.30 -45.13
C ILE A 16 51.47 88.14 -44.35
N LEU A 17 52.76 88.25 -44.04
CA LEU A 17 53.47 87.24 -43.24
C LEU A 17 52.92 87.13 -41.81
N VAL A 18 52.54 88.26 -41.20
CA VAL A 18 51.87 88.26 -39.88
C VAL A 18 50.49 87.60 -39.99
N ILE A 19 49.69 87.91 -41.02
CA ILE A 19 48.37 87.29 -41.22
C ILE A 19 48.51 85.79 -41.45
N LEU A 20 49.46 85.35 -42.27
CA LEU A 20 49.73 83.92 -42.50
C LEU A 20 50.23 83.22 -41.22
N GLY A 21 51.05 83.89 -40.42
CA GLY A 21 51.50 83.40 -39.12
C GLY A 21 50.35 83.24 -38.13
N ILE A 22 49.45 84.24 -38.05
CA ILE A 22 48.23 84.19 -37.23
C ILE A 22 47.30 83.08 -37.73
N TYR A 23 47.06 82.99 -39.04
CA TYR A 23 46.24 81.94 -39.63
C TYR A 23 46.79 80.55 -39.34
N HIS A 24 48.11 80.37 -39.48
CA HIS A 24 48.76 79.10 -39.15
C HIS A 24 48.66 78.77 -37.66
N LEU A 25 48.78 79.75 -36.78
CA LEU A 25 48.58 79.58 -35.33
C LEU A 25 47.14 79.20 -34.99
N ILE A 26 46.14 79.82 -35.63
CA ILE A 26 44.72 79.48 -35.45
C ILE A 26 44.46 78.05 -35.92
N VAL A 27 44.85 77.71 -37.15
CA VAL A 27 44.65 76.35 -37.70
C VAL A 27 45.36 75.30 -36.86
N LYS A 28 46.58 75.60 -36.37
CA LYS A 28 47.31 74.70 -35.47
C LYS A 28 46.58 74.54 -34.14
N SER A 29 46.08 75.63 -33.56
CA SER A 29 45.30 75.60 -32.31
C SER A 29 44.01 74.81 -32.45
N ASP A 30 43.30 74.96 -33.58
CA ASP A 30 42.06 74.23 -33.86
C ASP A 30 42.35 72.73 -34.04
N LEU A 31 43.39 72.38 -34.79
CA LEU A 31 43.84 70.99 -34.95
C LEU A 31 44.29 70.37 -33.63
N GLU A 32 45.00 71.11 -32.76
CA GLU A 32 45.38 70.62 -31.43
C GLU A 32 44.14 70.38 -30.56
N THR A 33 43.13 71.25 -30.66
CA THR A 33 41.86 71.10 -29.92
C THR A 33 41.08 69.89 -30.40
N GLU A 34 40.92 69.71 -31.71
CA GLU A 34 40.25 68.55 -32.31
C GLU A 34 40.97 67.25 -31.99
N ASN A 35 42.31 67.23 -32.07
CA ASN A 35 43.11 66.06 -31.74
C ASN A 35 42.99 65.68 -30.25
N ASN A 36 42.98 66.67 -29.35
CA ASN A 36 42.75 66.42 -27.92
C ASN A 36 41.32 65.90 -27.64
N PHE A 37 40.32 66.41 -28.35
CA PHE A 37 38.95 65.92 -28.28
C PHE A 37 38.85 64.45 -28.73
N LEU A 38 39.34 64.14 -29.94
CA LEU A 38 39.35 62.78 -30.48
C LEU A 38 40.11 61.80 -29.57
N LYS A 39 41.24 62.23 -28.99
CA LYS A 39 42.00 61.41 -28.04
C LYS A 39 41.19 61.11 -26.77
N THR A 40 40.42 62.08 -26.29
CA THR A 40 39.54 61.89 -25.13
C THR A 40 38.39 60.94 -25.47
N GLU A 41 37.79 61.08 -26.64
CA GLU A 41 36.72 60.20 -27.13
C GLU A 41 37.21 58.75 -27.31
N ILE A 42 38.37 58.56 -27.94
CA ILE A 42 39.02 57.24 -28.07
C ILE A 42 39.26 56.62 -26.69
N ASN A 43 39.80 57.38 -25.73
CA ASN A 43 40.03 56.87 -24.38
C ASN A 43 38.71 56.50 -23.67
N SER A 44 37.64 57.26 -23.88
CA SER A 44 36.31 56.94 -23.33
C SER A 44 35.76 55.66 -23.95
N LYS A 45 35.85 55.51 -25.28
CA LYS A 45 35.38 54.32 -25.99
C LYS A 45 36.19 53.07 -25.65
N ASN A 46 37.50 53.20 -25.45
CA ASN A 46 38.33 52.09 -24.98
C ASN A 46 37.93 51.61 -23.59
N LYS A 47 37.59 52.52 -22.67
CA LYS A 47 37.06 52.13 -21.35
C LYS A 47 35.72 51.41 -21.45
N GLU A 48 34.82 51.90 -22.29
CA GLU A 48 33.53 51.25 -22.55
C GLU A 48 33.72 49.83 -23.13
N ILE A 49 34.68 49.65 -24.05
CA ILE A 49 35.04 48.32 -24.59
C ILE A 49 35.60 47.41 -23.49
N GLU A 50 36.47 47.92 -22.61
CA GLU A 50 37.01 47.14 -21.49
C GLU A 50 35.93 46.71 -20.49
N GLU A 51 34.94 47.57 -20.21
CA GLU A 51 33.79 47.25 -19.36
C GLU A 51 32.88 46.19 -20.02
N LEU A 52 32.50 46.40 -21.28
CA LEU A 52 31.71 45.42 -22.03
C LEU A 52 32.41 44.06 -22.15
N SER A 53 33.73 44.04 -22.31
CA SER A 53 34.49 42.79 -22.34
C SER A 53 34.45 42.05 -20.99
N LYS A 54 34.39 42.77 -19.86
CA LYS A 54 34.22 42.14 -18.54
C LYS A 54 32.81 41.59 -18.38
N ASP A 55 31.80 42.33 -18.80
CA ASP A 55 30.40 41.90 -18.74
C ASP A 55 30.17 40.64 -19.59
N ILE A 56 30.78 40.56 -20.78
CA ILE A 56 30.72 39.36 -21.64
C ILE A 56 31.31 38.14 -20.92
N ASN A 57 32.50 38.28 -20.34
CA ASN A 57 33.14 37.16 -19.63
C ASN A 57 32.30 36.70 -18.43
N PHE A 58 31.71 37.65 -17.68
CA PHE A 58 30.82 37.33 -16.56
C PHE A 58 29.56 36.58 -17.02
N LEU A 59 28.91 37.04 -18.10
CA LEU A 59 27.73 36.37 -18.65
C LEU A 59 28.06 34.98 -19.23
N GLU A 60 29.26 34.78 -19.77
CA GLU A 60 29.73 33.46 -20.21
C GLU A 60 29.92 32.50 -19.03
N GLU A 61 30.47 32.97 -17.92
CA GLU A 61 30.58 32.20 -16.67
C GLU A 61 29.19 31.84 -16.10
N GLU A 62 28.27 32.80 -16.02
CA GLU A 62 26.89 32.58 -15.54
C GLU A 62 26.14 31.58 -16.44
N LYS A 63 26.29 31.71 -17.76
CA LYS A 63 25.72 30.75 -18.71
C LYS A 63 26.26 29.34 -18.50
N GLN A 64 27.56 29.20 -18.24
CA GLN A 64 28.18 27.90 -17.99
C GLN A 64 27.67 27.28 -16.68
N ASP A 65 27.53 28.08 -15.62
CA ASP A 65 26.97 27.64 -14.33
C ASP A 65 25.53 27.14 -14.47
N ILE A 66 24.67 27.93 -15.13
CA ILE A 66 23.28 27.54 -15.43
C ILE A 66 23.23 26.25 -16.24
N THR A 67 24.13 26.07 -17.21
CA THR A 67 24.21 24.85 -18.02
C THR A 67 24.56 23.63 -17.16
N ASN A 68 25.49 23.78 -16.21
CA ASN A 68 25.87 22.71 -15.30
C ASN A 68 24.72 22.35 -14.35
N GLN A 69 24.07 23.34 -13.73
CA GLN A 69 22.90 23.15 -12.86
C GLN A 69 21.75 22.45 -13.61
N LEU A 70 21.52 22.82 -14.87
CA LEU A 70 20.50 22.17 -15.70
C LEU A 70 20.85 20.70 -15.98
N GLY A 71 22.13 20.38 -16.14
CA GLY A 71 22.62 19.00 -16.25
C GLY A 71 22.40 18.18 -14.98
N GLU A 72 22.71 18.75 -13.81
CA GLU A 72 22.49 18.10 -12.50
C GLU A 72 21.01 17.82 -12.25
N ILE A 73 20.15 18.84 -12.43
CA ILE A 73 18.69 18.71 -12.30
C ILE A 73 18.15 17.66 -13.28
N SER A 74 18.70 17.58 -14.49
CA SER A 74 18.29 16.57 -15.47
C SER A 74 18.65 15.15 -15.01
N ASN A 75 19.78 14.96 -14.33
CA ASN A 75 20.20 13.66 -13.83
C ASN A 75 19.36 13.24 -12.61
N GLU A 76 19.18 14.14 -11.62
CA GLU A 76 18.31 13.90 -10.47
C GLU A 76 16.90 13.53 -10.91
N LEU A 77 16.39 14.20 -11.95
CA LEU A 77 15.10 13.86 -12.53
C LEU A 77 15.03 12.44 -13.09
N ILE A 78 16.08 11.99 -13.79
CA ILE A 78 16.12 10.63 -14.34
C ILE A 78 16.11 9.61 -13.19
N GLU A 79 16.89 9.86 -12.12
CA GLU A 79 16.93 8.99 -10.95
C GLU A 79 15.56 8.89 -10.26
N VAL A 80 14.91 10.02 -10.01
CA VAL A 80 13.55 10.06 -9.42
C VAL A 80 12.54 9.34 -10.32
N LYS A 81 12.64 9.48 -11.65
CA LYS A 81 11.75 8.77 -12.60
C LYS A 81 11.97 7.25 -12.52
N THR A 82 13.22 6.81 -12.43
CA THR A 82 13.55 5.39 -12.28
C THR A 82 13.05 4.83 -10.95
N GLU A 83 13.25 5.54 -9.85
CA GLU A 83 12.74 5.16 -8.53
C GLU A 83 11.21 5.04 -8.53
N ALA A 84 10.52 6.04 -9.07
CA ALA A 84 9.07 6.03 -9.23
C ALA A 84 8.56 4.80 -10.00
N PHE A 85 9.18 4.45 -11.12
CA PHE A 85 8.78 3.25 -11.89
C PHE A 85 9.04 1.95 -11.12
N ASN A 86 10.15 1.86 -10.38
CA ASN A 86 10.44 0.68 -9.57
C ASN A 86 9.42 0.52 -8.45
N THR A 87 9.10 1.60 -7.72
CA THR A 87 8.05 1.59 -6.70
C THR A 87 6.70 1.21 -7.28
N LEU A 88 6.33 1.74 -8.46
CA LEU A 88 5.08 1.35 -9.12
C LEU A 88 5.02 -0.15 -9.40
N LYS A 89 6.12 -0.73 -9.89
CA LYS A 89 6.20 -2.16 -10.16
C LYS A 89 6.14 -3.02 -8.88
N GLU A 90 6.77 -2.57 -7.81
CA GLU A 90 6.70 -3.23 -6.50
C GLU A 90 5.26 -3.23 -5.97
N VAL A 91 4.56 -2.11 -6.12
CA VAL A 91 3.15 -1.94 -5.74
C VAL A 91 2.24 -2.86 -6.56
N GLU A 92 2.40 -2.91 -7.89
CA GLU A 92 1.64 -3.84 -8.76
C GLU A 92 1.91 -5.30 -8.42
N ASN A 93 3.16 -5.64 -8.12
CA ASN A 93 3.51 -7.01 -7.70
C ASN A 93 2.87 -7.37 -6.36
N PHE A 94 2.86 -6.44 -5.39
CA PHE A 94 2.22 -6.62 -4.10
C PHE A 94 0.70 -6.78 -4.23
N GLU A 95 0.04 -5.97 -5.07
CA GLU A 95 -1.39 -6.10 -5.36
C GLU A 95 -1.72 -7.48 -5.95
N ASN A 96 -0.92 -7.97 -6.90
CA ASN A 96 -1.11 -9.30 -7.48
C ASN A 96 -0.90 -10.41 -6.45
N GLN A 97 0.09 -10.27 -5.54
CA GLN A 97 0.28 -11.23 -4.45
C GLN A 97 -0.95 -11.29 -3.54
N ILE A 98 -1.52 -10.14 -3.17
CA ILE A 98 -2.75 -10.10 -2.36
C ILE A 98 -3.91 -10.78 -3.09
N LYS A 99 -4.14 -10.46 -4.36
CA LYS A 99 -5.21 -11.07 -5.16
C LYS A 99 -5.07 -12.58 -5.22
N ASN A 100 -3.86 -13.07 -5.49
CA ASN A 100 -3.57 -14.50 -5.53
C ASN A 100 -3.79 -15.16 -4.16
N SER A 101 -3.42 -14.51 -3.06
CA SER A 101 -3.67 -15.02 -1.70
C SER A 101 -5.16 -15.08 -1.36
N LEU A 102 -5.95 -14.08 -1.76
CA LEU A 102 -7.41 -14.07 -1.54
C LEU A 102 -8.12 -15.12 -2.41
N GLU A 103 -7.72 -15.25 -3.68
CA GLU A 103 -8.25 -16.28 -4.59
C GLU A 103 -7.93 -17.67 -4.06
N TRP A 104 -6.68 -17.91 -3.67
CA TRP A 104 -6.26 -19.17 -3.04
C TRP A 104 -7.07 -19.47 -1.77
N PHE A 105 -7.27 -18.47 -0.89
CA PHE A 105 -8.07 -18.67 0.32
C PHE A 105 -9.51 -19.05 -0.04
N SER A 106 -10.13 -18.33 -0.98
CA SER A 106 -11.48 -18.62 -1.49
C SER A 106 -11.63 -20.04 -2.04
N GLU A 107 -10.64 -20.52 -2.79
CA GLU A 107 -10.62 -21.90 -3.31
C GLU A 107 -10.53 -22.95 -2.20
N ASN A 108 -9.97 -22.59 -1.03
CA ASN A 108 -9.80 -23.48 0.12
C ASN A 108 -10.92 -23.36 1.17
N LEU A 109 -12.08 -22.79 0.83
CA LEU A 109 -13.19 -22.59 1.77
C LEU A 109 -14.32 -23.61 1.67
N ASN A 110 -14.20 -24.67 0.87
CA ASN A 110 -15.21 -25.73 0.84
C ASN A 110 -14.59 -27.09 0.55
N ILE A 111 -14.77 -28.03 1.49
CA ILE A 111 -14.25 -29.39 1.35
C ILE A 111 -14.89 -30.18 0.19
N ASN A 112 -16.08 -29.78 -0.27
CA ASN A 112 -16.81 -30.50 -1.33
C ASN A 112 -16.20 -30.40 -2.73
N GLN A 113 -15.13 -29.61 -2.88
CA GLN A 113 -14.38 -29.46 -4.12
C GLN A 113 -13.31 -30.54 -4.30
N TYR A 114 -13.05 -31.33 -3.24
CA TYR A 114 -11.96 -32.30 -3.18
C TYR A 114 -12.52 -33.71 -2.91
N ASP A 115 -12.17 -34.68 -3.76
CA ASP A 115 -12.63 -36.07 -3.63
C ASP A 115 -12.11 -36.74 -2.35
N GLU A 116 -10.94 -36.30 -1.88
CA GLU A 116 -10.26 -36.73 -0.65
C GLU A 116 -11.16 -36.57 0.58
N PHE A 117 -11.97 -35.52 0.64
CA PHE A 117 -12.83 -35.21 1.78
C PHE A 117 -14.17 -35.97 1.78
N HIS A 118 -14.44 -36.81 0.77
CA HIS A 118 -15.75 -37.46 0.64
C HIS A 118 -16.10 -38.44 1.78
N SER A 119 -15.13 -39.00 2.50
CA SER A 119 -15.38 -39.77 3.73
C SER A 119 -15.74 -38.86 4.89
N ILE A 120 -14.94 -37.81 5.12
CA ILE A 120 -15.14 -36.79 6.16
C ILE A 120 -16.54 -36.18 6.04
N GLU A 121 -16.93 -35.80 4.82
CA GLU A 121 -18.27 -35.33 4.47
C GLU A 121 -19.41 -36.22 5.00
N LYS A 122 -19.28 -37.55 4.83
CA LYS A 122 -20.30 -38.51 5.28
C LYS A 122 -20.34 -38.61 6.80
N ASP A 123 -19.17 -38.58 7.43
CA ASP A 123 -19.05 -38.66 8.88
C ASP A 123 -19.57 -37.38 9.53
N ILE A 124 -19.31 -36.20 8.96
CA ILE A 124 -19.89 -34.91 9.37
C ILE A 124 -21.42 -34.97 9.32
N LYS A 125 -21.99 -35.39 8.18
CA LYS A 125 -23.46 -35.52 8.02
C LYS A 125 -24.08 -36.47 9.03
N ARG A 126 -23.41 -37.59 9.31
CA ARG A 126 -23.90 -38.63 10.21
C ARG A 126 -23.83 -38.20 11.67
N ASN A 127 -22.71 -37.59 12.08
CA ASN A 127 -22.37 -37.41 13.48
C ASN A 127 -22.67 -35.99 13.98
N CYS A 128 -22.48 -34.97 13.13
CA CYS A 128 -22.43 -33.57 13.54
C CYS A 128 -23.72 -32.80 13.24
N VAL A 129 -24.48 -33.25 12.24
CA VAL A 129 -25.70 -32.57 11.77
C VAL A 129 -26.93 -33.40 12.13
N LYS A 130 -27.97 -32.74 12.61
CA LYS A 130 -29.30 -33.32 12.82
C LYS A 130 -30.34 -32.46 12.11
N ILE A 131 -31.00 -33.06 11.11
CA ILE A 131 -32.07 -32.42 10.35
C ILE A 131 -33.42 -32.72 11.02
N GLY A 132 -34.15 -31.67 11.37
CA GLY A 132 -35.48 -31.73 11.98
C GLY A 132 -36.40 -30.64 11.44
N ASP A 133 -36.95 -29.83 12.34
CA ASP A 133 -37.59 -28.55 12.02
C ASP A 133 -36.57 -27.43 11.75
N LYS A 134 -35.34 -27.61 12.24
CA LYS A 134 -34.17 -26.76 12.03
C LYS A 134 -32.94 -27.63 11.72
N CYS A 135 -31.87 -27.01 11.20
CA CYS A 135 -30.57 -27.66 11.04
C CYS A 135 -29.74 -27.51 12.32
N GLU A 136 -29.59 -28.57 13.09
CA GLU A 136 -28.86 -28.56 14.37
C GLU A 136 -27.42 -29.08 14.18
N ILE A 137 -26.42 -28.29 14.55
CA ILE A 137 -25.00 -28.56 14.31
C ILE A 137 -24.23 -28.58 15.63
N LYS A 138 -23.54 -29.67 15.94
CA LYS A 138 -22.59 -29.73 17.08
C LYS A 138 -21.20 -29.35 16.62
N LEU A 139 -20.64 -28.27 17.16
CA LEU A 139 -19.34 -27.76 16.74
C LEU A 139 -18.18 -28.63 17.23
N SER A 140 -18.29 -29.20 18.44
CA SER A 140 -17.30 -30.14 18.98
C SER A 140 -17.18 -31.43 18.15
N CYS A 141 -18.21 -31.77 17.38
CA CYS A 141 -18.22 -32.94 16.51
C CYS A 141 -17.23 -32.81 15.35
N LEU A 142 -16.94 -31.60 14.87
CA LEU A 142 -16.02 -31.38 13.76
C LEU A 142 -14.63 -31.96 14.07
N ASN A 143 -14.05 -31.54 15.19
CA ASN A 143 -12.77 -32.10 15.63
C ASN A 143 -12.86 -33.60 15.96
N TYR A 144 -14.00 -34.10 16.48
CA TYR A 144 -14.16 -35.54 16.68
C TYR A 144 -14.11 -36.32 15.36
N VAL A 145 -14.81 -35.86 14.33
CA VAL A 145 -14.77 -36.50 13.00
C VAL A 145 -13.36 -36.43 12.42
N ASN A 146 -12.69 -35.28 12.54
CA ASN A 146 -11.36 -35.11 11.99
C ASN A 146 -10.33 -35.99 12.71
N ASN A 147 -10.28 -35.91 14.04
CA ASN A 147 -9.27 -36.61 14.83
C ASN A 147 -9.59 -38.10 15.01
N GLU A 148 -10.76 -38.43 15.54
CA GLU A 148 -11.07 -39.81 15.95
C GLU A 148 -11.50 -40.70 14.78
N GLU A 149 -12.16 -40.16 13.76
CA GLU A 149 -12.64 -40.95 12.61
C GLU A 149 -11.68 -40.89 11.41
N ASN A 150 -10.97 -39.78 11.21
CA ASN A 150 -10.14 -39.55 10.03
C ASN A 150 -8.64 -39.34 10.32
N GLY A 151 -8.23 -39.35 11.59
CA GLY A 151 -6.81 -39.36 11.99
C GLY A 151 -6.12 -38.00 11.92
N PHE A 152 -6.84 -36.88 11.92
CA PHE A 152 -6.27 -35.55 11.84
C PHE A 152 -5.82 -35.07 13.23
N TYR A 153 -4.55 -34.71 13.39
CA TYR A 153 -4.01 -34.25 14.67
C TYR A 153 -3.34 -32.88 14.57
N TYR A 154 -3.27 -32.18 15.70
CA TYR A 154 -2.50 -30.94 15.78
C TYR A 154 -1.03 -31.20 15.45
N GLN A 155 -0.51 -30.44 14.49
CA GLN A 155 0.88 -30.46 14.08
C GLN A 155 1.47 -29.08 14.31
N ASN A 156 2.65 -29.03 14.91
CA ASN A 156 3.36 -27.76 15.07
C ASN A 156 4.24 -27.58 13.83
N ASP A 157 3.84 -26.69 12.92
CA ASP A 157 4.56 -26.46 11.69
C ASP A 157 5.83 -25.62 11.93
N THR A 158 6.87 -25.88 11.14
CA THR A 158 8.11 -25.10 11.18
C THR A 158 7.96 -23.83 10.34
N GLY A 159 7.03 -22.97 10.74
CA GLY A 159 6.63 -21.76 10.01
C GLY A 159 5.20 -21.40 10.35
N ASP A 160 4.86 -20.13 10.18
CA ASP A 160 3.49 -19.61 10.32
C ASP A 160 2.93 -19.49 8.90
N GLU A 161 2.72 -20.65 8.27
CA GLU A 161 2.25 -20.78 6.88
C GLU A 161 0.91 -21.54 6.88
N LEU A 162 -0.11 -20.92 6.28
CA LEU A 162 -1.42 -21.53 6.14
C LEU A 162 -1.40 -22.59 5.02
N ASN A 163 -1.72 -23.84 5.35
CA ASN A 163 -1.73 -24.96 4.42
C ASN A 163 -3.05 -24.99 3.60
N SER A 164 -3.01 -25.53 2.38
CA SER A 164 -4.24 -25.76 1.60
C SER A 164 -5.05 -26.90 2.21
N LEU A 165 -6.34 -27.03 1.88
CA LEU A 165 -7.15 -28.16 2.36
C LEU A 165 -6.57 -29.52 1.95
N LEU A 166 -5.98 -29.61 0.75
CA LEU A 166 -5.30 -30.82 0.31
C LEU A 166 -4.02 -31.08 1.12
N ASP A 167 -3.22 -30.05 1.40
CA ASP A 167 -2.02 -30.20 2.22
C ASP A 167 -2.38 -30.61 3.66
N ILE A 168 -3.43 -30.04 4.25
CA ILE A 168 -3.96 -30.43 5.57
C ILE A 168 -4.39 -31.91 5.55
N TYR A 169 -5.07 -32.33 4.48
CA TYR A 169 -5.48 -33.73 4.31
C TYR A 169 -4.27 -34.66 4.19
N GLU A 170 -3.30 -34.33 3.33
CA GLU A 170 -2.09 -35.14 3.11
C GLU A 170 -1.20 -35.24 4.35
N LYS A 171 -1.13 -34.16 5.14
CA LYS A 171 -0.43 -34.13 6.42
C LYS A 171 -1.19 -34.86 7.52
N GLU A 172 -2.50 -35.10 7.36
CA GLU A 172 -3.40 -35.56 8.43
C GLU A 172 -3.42 -34.55 9.60
N GLY A 173 -3.58 -33.26 9.29
CA GLY A 173 -3.70 -32.18 10.28
C GLY A 173 -2.87 -30.93 9.99
N GLY A 174 -2.71 -30.10 11.02
CA GLY A 174 -2.09 -28.77 10.92
C GLY A 174 -2.07 -28.04 12.26
N ASP A 175 -1.67 -26.76 12.26
CA ASP A 175 -1.67 -25.89 13.44
C ASP A 175 -3.01 -25.14 13.62
N CYS A 176 -3.02 -24.05 14.39
CA CYS A 176 -4.30 -23.42 14.77
C CYS A 176 -4.97 -22.67 13.61
N GLU A 177 -4.18 -22.11 12.71
CA GLU A 177 -4.58 -21.46 11.47
C GLU A 177 -5.22 -22.49 10.53
N ASP A 178 -4.58 -23.65 10.36
CA ASP A 178 -5.05 -24.75 9.52
C ASP A 178 -6.37 -25.35 10.02
N TYR A 179 -6.48 -25.60 11.33
CA TYR A 179 -7.72 -26.11 11.93
C TYR A 179 -8.86 -25.11 11.81
N SER A 180 -8.57 -23.81 11.87
CA SER A 180 -9.57 -22.77 11.65
C SER A 180 -10.05 -22.76 10.19
N LEU A 181 -9.13 -22.89 9.23
CA LEU A 181 -9.48 -23.00 7.81
C LEU A 181 -10.34 -24.25 7.54
N LEU A 182 -9.91 -25.41 8.05
CA LEU A 182 -10.64 -26.67 7.89
C LEU A 182 -12.05 -26.57 8.48
N ALA A 183 -12.19 -26.06 9.70
CA ALA A 183 -13.49 -25.90 10.36
C ALA A 183 -14.43 -24.97 9.56
N ILE A 184 -13.93 -23.87 9.00
CA ILE A 184 -14.74 -23.01 8.12
C ILE A 184 -15.18 -23.77 6.87
N ALA A 185 -14.28 -24.52 6.25
CA ALA A 185 -14.60 -25.28 5.03
C ALA A 185 -15.66 -26.36 5.28
N GLU A 186 -15.61 -27.00 6.44
CA GLU A 186 -16.62 -27.96 6.90
C GLU A 186 -17.97 -27.29 7.23
N LEU A 187 -17.94 -26.13 7.90
CA LEU A 187 -19.15 -25.36 8.17
C LEU A 187 -19.83 -24.89 6.88
N ASN A 188 -19.06 -24.47 5.88
CA ASN A 188 -19.59 -24.14 4.55
C ASN A 188 -20.23 -25.35 3.87
N TYR A 189 -19.60 -26.52 3.96
CA TYR A 189 -20.21 -27.77 3.50
C TYR A 189 -21.53 -28.09 4.21
N ILE A 190 -21.56 -27.97 5.54
CA ILE A 190 -22.76 -28.22 6.34
C ILE A 190 -23.86 -27.22 5.98
N LYS A 191 -23.53 -25.94 5.82
CA LYS A 191 -24.46 -24.91 5.39
C LYS A 191 -25.09 -25.24 4.04
N ASP A 192 -24.28 -25.58 3.04
CA ASP A 192 -24.75 -26.04 1.72
C ASP A 192 -25.66 -27.26 1.84
N TYR A 193 -25.37 -28.16 2.77
CA TYR A 193 -26.19 -29.33 3.04
C TYR A 193 -27.54 -28.96 3.68
N CYS A 194 -27.55 -28.13 4.73
CA CYS A 194 -28.77 -27.64 5.37
C CYS A 194 -29.69 -26.92 4.37
N GLU A 195 -29.12 -26.05 3.52
CA GLU A 195 -29.87 -25.32 2.49
C GLU A 195 -30.49 -26.27 1.44
N LYS A 196 -29.79 -27.34 1.04
CA LYS A 196 -30.32 -28.37 0.13
C LYS A 196 -31.47 -29.18 0.74
N GLU A 197 -31.52 -29.30 2.06
CA GLU A 197 -32.60 -29.95 2.81
C GLU A 197 -33.76 -28.97 3.13
N ASP A 198 -33.76 -27.75 2.56
CA ASP A 198 -34.78 -26.71 2.76
C ASP A 198 -34.92 -26.25 4.23
N MET A 199 -33.81 -26.28 4.97
CA MET A 199 -33.74 -25.78 6.35
C MET A 199 -33.47 -24.27 6.35
N ASN A 200 -34.42 -23.49 6.83
CA ASN A 200 -34.31 -22.02 6.90
C ASN A 200 -33.66 -21.51 8.19
N GLU A 201 -33.50 -22.37 9.19
CA GLU A 201 -32.93 -22.04 10.50
C GLU A 201 -31.78 -22.99 10.81
N THR A 202 -30.63 -22.41 11.17
CA THR A 202 -29.44 -23.15 11.63
C THR A 202 -29.19 -22.82 13.08
N VAL A 203 -28.98 -23.87 13.87
CA VAL A 203 -28.71 -23.78 15.31
C VAL A 203 -27.41 -24.51 15.62
N TYR A 204 -26.51 -23.81 16.27
CA TYR A 204 -25.21 -24.32 16.67
C TYR A 204 -25.21 -24.69 18.14
N TYR A 205 -24.53 -25.79 18.45
CA TYR A 205 -24.28 -26.30 19.79
C TYR A 205 -22.76 -26.31 20.02
N ALA A 206 -22.29 -25.30 20.74
CA ALA A 206 -20.95 -25.28 21.34
C ALA A 206 -21.04 -25.75 22.80
N TRP A 207 -19.96 -25.64 23.56
CA TRP A 207 -19.99 -25.87 24.99
C TRP A 207 -19.25 -24.82 25.81
N VAL A 208 -19.61 -24.72 27.07
CA VAL A 208 -18.94 -23.93 28.11
C VAL A 208 -18.72 -24.82 29.35
N GLU A 209 -17.74 -24.48 30.18
CA GLU A 209 -17.48 -25.20 31.43
C GLU A 209 -18.71 -25.18 32.36
N ASP A 210 -19.06 -26.34 32.91
CA ASP A 210 -20.09 -26.54 33.94
C ASP A 210 -19.79 -27.82 34.73
N GLU A 211 -19.37 -27.68 35.98
CA GLU A 211 -18.88 -28.77 36.85
C GLU A 211 -19.82 -29.98 37.00
N ASP A 212 -21.13 -29.79 36.85
CA ASP A 212 -22.14 -30.80 37.13
C ASP A 212 -22.73 -31.45 35.86
N LYS A 213 -22.32 -30.98 34.69
CA LYS A 213 -22.91 -31.40 33.40
C LYS A 213 -21.89 -32.08 32.50
N LYS A 214 -22.43 -32.61 31.40
CA LYS A 214 -21.65 -33.13 30.28
C LYS A 214 -22.21 -32.60 28.97
N HIS A 215 -21.31 -32.34 28.04
CA HIS A 215 -21.60 -32.00 26.66
C HIS A 215 -21.35 -33.25 25.81
N PHE A 216 -22.35 -33.73 25.08
CA PHE A 216 -22.12 -34.84 24.14
C PHE A 216 -21.52 -34.28 22.86
N VAL A 217 -20.39 -34.85 22.43
CA VAL A 217 -19.62 -34.35 21.28
C VAL A 217 -20.38 -34.53 19.96
N GLU A 218 -21.14 -35.62 19.85
CA GLU A 218 -21.93 -35.95 18.66
C GLU A 218 -23.40 -36.28 19.01
N TRP A 219 -24.25 -36.47 18.01
CA TRP A 219 -25.68 -36.74 18.22
C TRP A 219 -25.99 -38.17 18.70
N SER A 220 -25.10 -39.14 18.46
CA SER A 220 -25.29 -40.53 18.89
C SER A 220 -25.10 -40.72 20.41
N ASN A 221 -24.56 -39.70 21.10
CA ASN A 221 -24.30 -39.67 22.54
C ASN A 221 -23.29 -40.71 23.04
N ASN A 222 -22.40 -41.21 22.17
CA ASN A 222 -21.35 -42.15 22.58
C ASN A 222 -20.18 -41.45 23.29
N TYR A 223 -19.81 -40.26 22.81
CA TYR A 223 -18.70 -39.46 23.36
C TYR A 223 -19.20 -38.19 24.03
N TYR A 224 -18.55 -37.82 25.14
CA TYR A 224 -18.91 -36.62 25.90
C TYR A 224 -17.70 -36.00 26.59
N ILE A 225 -17.74 -34.68 26.72
CA ILE A 225 -16.84 -33.88 27.53
C ILE A 225 -17.46 -33.76 28.93
N ARG A 226 -16.67 -34.07 29.96
CA ARG A 226 -17.08 -33.90 31.36
C ARG A 226 -16.94 -32.44 31.76
N LYS A 227 -17.74 -32.02 32.74
CA LYS A 227 -17.71 -30.66 33.27
C LYS A 227 -18.00 -29.61 32.20
N ALA A 228 -18.93 -29.93 31.31
CA ALA A 228 -19.27 -29.11 30.16
C ALA A 228 -20.79 -29.10 29.97
N GLN A 229 -21.34 -28.01 29.46
CA GLN A 229 -22.75 -27.92 29.10
C GLN A 229 -22.92 -27.36 27.69
N ASP A 230 -23.98 -27.80 27.02
CA ASP A 230 -24.37 -27.28 25.72
C ASP A 230 -24.67 -25.77 25.81
N TYR A 231 -24.12 -25.01 24.87
CA TYR A 231 -24.45 -23.61 24.64
C TYR A 231 -25.07 -23.50 23.24
N GLU A 232 -26.39 -23.29 23.22
CA GLU A 232 -27.18 -23.17 21.99
C GLU A 232 -27.19 -21.71 21.49
N PHE A 233 -26.96 -21.51 20.20
CA PHE A 233 -27.05 -20.19 19.57
C PHE A 233 -27.38 -20.26 18.07
N SER A 234 -27.91 -19.15 17.53
CA SER A 234 -28.28 -19.00 16.11
C SER A 234 -27.66 -17.72 15.57
N LEU A 235 -26.46 -17.86 14.98
CA LEU A 235 -25.70 -16.76 14.40
C LEU A 235 -25.34 -17.14 12.96
N PRO A 236 -25.92 -16.49 11.94
CA PRO A 236 -25.89 -16.98 10.56
C PRO A 236 -24.55 -16.77 9.83
N TYR A 237 -23.65 -15.98 10.41
CA TYR A 237 -22.36 -15.68 9.83
C TYR A 237 -21.24 -16.20 10.72
N TYR A 238 -20.18 -16.73 10.10
CA TYR A 238 -19.00 -17.21 10.81
C TYR A 238 -17.71 -16.94 10.02
N TYR A 239 -16.62 -16.67 10.73
CA TYR A 239 -15.35 -16.20 10.16
C TYR A 239 -14.15 -16.69 10.97
N THR A 240 -13.00 -16.86 10.32
CA THR A 240 -11.73 -17.10 11.03
C THR A 240 -11.21 -15.81 11.63
N VAL A 241 -10.83 -15.88 12.90
CA VAL A 241 -10.34 -14.77 13.70
C VAL A 241 -9.04 -15.19 14.38
N CYS A 242 -7.96 -14.50 14.05
CA CYS A 242 -6.65 -14.75 14.63
C CYS A 242 -6.23 -13.55 15.48
N GLY A 243 -5.56 -13.80 16.60
CA GLY A 243 -5.17 -12.72 17.50
C GLY A 243 -4.23 -13.19 18.59
N ASP A 244 -3.90 -12.29 19.51
CA ASP A 244 -3.08 -12.63 20.67
C ASP A 244 -3.93 -13.29 21.77
N PHE A 245 -4.69 -14.33 21.42
CA PHE A 245 -5.37 -15.17 22.38
C PHE A 245 -4.35 -16.20 22.89
N ASN A 246 -3.85 -16.03 24.11
CA ASN A 246 -2.88 -16.96 24.72
C ASN A 246 -1.54 -17.13 23.97
N GLY A 247 -1.03 -16.10 23.28
CA GLY A 247 0.28 -16.12 22.63
C GLY A 247 0.27 -16.34 21.12
N GLY A 248 -0.81 -15.93 20.45
CA GLY A 248 -1.07 -16.17 19.03
C GLY A 248 -1.96 -17.41 18.85
N HIS A 249 -3.18 -17.21 18.37
CA HIS A 249 -4.14 -18.30 18.16
C HIS A 249 -5.28 -17.89 17.22
N CYS A 250 -5.89 -18.86 16.55
CA CYS A 250 -7.02 -18.66 15.64
C CYS A 250 -8.28 -19.42 16.10
N VAL A 251 -9.44 -18.76 15.97
CA VAL A 251 -10.74 -19.25 16.41
C VAL A 251 -11.83 -18.86 15.40
N ILE A 252 -13.04 -19.42 15.55
CA ILE A 252 -14.18 -19.09 14.69
C ILE A 252 -15.09 -18.09 15.39
N ALA A 253 -15.25 -16.89 14.83
CA ALA A 253 -16.24 -15.92 15.29
C ALA A 253 -17.57 -16.13 14.60
N PHE A 254 -18.62 -16.36 15.38
CA PHE A 254 -20.00 -16.38 14.91
C PHE A 254 -20.67 -15.02 15.18
N SER A 255 -21.40 -14.47 14.22
CA SER A 255 -22.00 -13.13 14.32
C SER A 255 -23.40 -13.04 13.74
N GLU A 256 -24.17 -12.04 14.20
CA GLU A 256 -25.48 -11.65 13.66
C GLU A 256 -25.35 -10.91 12.32
N HIS A 257 -24.22 -10.23 12.09
CA HIS A 257 -24.04 -9.31 10.98
C HIS A 257 -22.91 -9.75 10.05
N PRO A 258 -23.08 -9.56 8.72
CA PRO A 258 -21.99 -9.77 7.79
C PRO A 258 -20.84 -8.78 8.06
N LEU A 259 -19.58 -9.18 7.82
CA LEU A 259 -18.37 -8.36 8.05
C LEU A 259 -18.28 -7.01 7.32
N ASN A 260 -19.28 -6.63 6.52
CA ASN A 260 -19.33 -5.31 5.89
C ASN A 260 -19.47 -4.16 6.91
N ASN A 261 -19.88 -4.47 8.15
CA ASN A 261 -19.79 -3.58 9.30
C ASN A 261 -18.87 -4.23 10.36
N THR A 262 -17.57 -4.21 10.11
CA THR A 262 -16.57 -5.00 10.85
C THR A 262 -16.62 -4.74 12.36
N GLU A 263 -16.87 -3.50 12.78
CA GLU A 263 -17.00 -3.16 14.20
C GLU A 263 -18.24 -3.81 14.84
N GLU A 264 -19.40 -3.73 14.18
CA GLU A 264 -20.65 -4.30 14.68
C GLU A 264 -20.64 -5.83 14.65
N SER A 265 -20.06 -6.42 13.60
CA SER A 265 -19.93 -7.87 13.44
C SER A 265 -19.11 -8.50 14.55
N ILE A 266 -18.00 -7.87 14.93
CA ILE A 266 -17.07 -8.43 15.91
C ILE A 266 -17.47 -8.13 17.33
N ASN A 267 -17.92 -6.91 17.62
CA ASN A 267 -18.34 -6.55 18.98
C ASN A 267 -19.56 -7.35 19.46
N ASN A 268 -20.25 -8.04 18.56
CA ASN A 268 -21.36 -8.93 18.89
C ASN A 268 -21.08 -10.40 18.55
N ALA A 269 -19.82 -10.78 18.38
CA ALA A 269 -19.43 -12.13 18.01
C ALA A 269 -19.30 -13.08 19.21
N LEU A 270 -19.53 -14.36 18.94
CA LEU A 270 -19.21 -15.48 19.83
C LEU A 270 -17.99 -16.21 19.26
N LEU A 271 -16.91 -16.31 20.02
CA LEU A 271 -15.69 -16.98 19.58
C LEU A 271 -15.70 -18.44 20.03
N VAL A 272 -15.51 -19.35 19.08
CA VAL A 272 -15.51 -20.79 19.30
C VAL A 272 -14.18 -21.39 18.85
N GLU A 273 -13.58 -22.19 19.71
CA GLU A 273 -12.39 -23.00 19.44
C GLU A 273 -12.71 -24.10 18.41
N PRO A 274 -12.17 -24.08 17.18
CA PRO A 274 -12.45 -25.11 16.18
C PRO A 274 -12.02 -26.51 16.63
N GLN A 275 -10.97 -26.63 17.46
CA GLN A 275 -10.45 -27.93 17.90
C GLN A 275 -11.30 -28.59 19.00
N THR A 276 -12.17 -27.86 19.69
CA THR A 276 -12.93 -28.43 20.82
C THR A 276 -14.42 -28.13 20.75
N GLY A 277 -14.83 -27.14 19.96
CA GLY A 277 -16.18 -26.59 19.98
C GLY A 277 -16.49 -25.80 21.26
N GLU A 278 -15.46 -25.41 22.02
CA GLU A 278 -15.59 -24.60 23.24
C GLU A 278 -15.81 -23.12 22.90
N ILE A 279 -16.68 -22.44 23.65
CA ILE A 279 -16.75 -20.98 23.60
C ILE A 279 -15.60 -20.41 24.42
N VAL A 280 -14.65 -19.79 23.74
CA VAL A 280 -13.46 -19.17 24.38
C VAL A 280 -13.72 -17.73 24.80
N ALA A 281 -14.61 -17.03 24.10
CA ALA A 281 -14.99 -15.66 24.43
C ALA A 281 -16.38 -15.29 23.88
N ASP A 282 -17.07 -14.39 24.58
CA ASP A 282 -18.35 -13.82 24.16
C ASP A 282 -18.23 -12.29 24.09
N PHE A 283 -17.93 -11.76 22.90
CA PHE A 283 -17.69 -10.32 22.71
C PHE A 283 -18.95 -9.48 22.90
N ARG A 284 -20.14 -10.10 22.88
CA ARG A 284 -21.39 -9.44 23.27
C ARG A 284 -21.38 -8.98 24.74
N ARG A 285 -20.46 -9.52 25.54
CA ARG A 285 -20.34 -9.25 26.99
C ARG A 285 -19.01 -8.59 27.38
N GLU A 286 -17.95 -8.82 26.62
CA GLU A 286 -16.59 -8.41 26.98
C GLU A 286 -15.87 -7.75 25.78
N SER A 287 -15.19 -6.63 26.02
CA SER A 287 -14.37 -5.96 24.99
C SER A 287 -12.95 -6.52 24.98
N HIS A 288 -12.36 -6.77 23.82
CA HIS A 288 -10.98 -7.24 23.69
C HIS A 288 -10.17 -6.35 22.75
N ASP A 289 -8.88 -6.23 23.06
CA ASP A 289 -7.92 -5.45 22.29
C ASP A 289 -7.17 -6.42 21.35
N TYR A 290 -7.18 -6.14 20.04
CA TYR A 290 -6.40 -6.80 18.96
C TYR A 290 -7.01 -8.06 18.32
N ILE A 291 -7.46 -7.91 17.07
CA ILE A 291 -8.10 -8.96 16.29
C ILE A 291 -7.72 -8.82 14.81
N PHE A 292 -7.26 -9.92 14.19
CA PHE A 292 -7.14 -10.11 12.74
C PHE A 292 -8.32 -10.97 12.26
N LEU A 293 -8.88 -10.64 11.10
CA LEU A 293 -10.01 -11.35 10.50
C LEU A 293 -9.71 -11.74 9.07
N ALA A 294 -9.88 -13.00 8.72
CA ALA A 294 -9.81 -13.47 7.34
C ALA A 294 -11.21 -13.80 6.80
N PHE A 295 -11.51 -13.37 5.57
CA PHE A 295 -12.80 -13.61 4.91
C PHE A 295 -12.64 -14.04 3.44
N TYR A 296 -13.73 -14.60 2.89
CA TYR A 296 -13.84 -15.11 1.52
C TYR A 296 -13.33 -14.13 0.44
N ASN A 297 -13.46 -12.81 0.65
CA ASN A 297 -13.08 -11.78 -0.33
C ASN A 297 -12.16 -10.68 0.20
N ASP A 298 -11.84 -10.67 1.50
CA ASP A 298 -11.06 -9.58 2.10
C ASP A 298 -10.48 -10.05 3.44
N MET A 299 -9.49 -9.32 3.94
CA MET A 299 -8.94 -9.53 5.28
C MET A 299 -9.03 -8.18 6.01
N TYR A 300 -9.24 -8.21 7.32
CA TYR A 300 -9.37 -6.99 8.12
C TYR A 300 -8.39 -7.03 9.28
N LEU A 301 -7.71 -5.90 9.47
CA LEU A 301 -6.81 -5.69 10.59
C LEU A 301 -7.40 -4.64 11.53
N LEU A 302 -7.60 -4.99 12.80
CA LEU A 302 -7.89 -4.03 13.86
C LEU A 302 -6.58 -3.46 14.44
N ASN A 303 -6.03 -2.43 13.80
CA ASN A 303 -4.88 -1.67 14.32
C ASN A 303 -5.16 -0.17 14.26
N LYS A 304 -5.66 0.40 15.37
CA LYS A 304 -6.13 1.80 15.48
C LYS A 304 -7.30 2.13 14.52
N GLY A 305 -8.09 1.12 14.17
CA GLY A 305 -9.22 1.18 13.25
C GLY A 305 -9.26 -0.07 12.38
N TRP A 306 -10.44 -0.37 11.82
CA TRP A 306 -10.60 -1.42 10.82
C TRP A 306 -10.06 -0.93 9.49
N ASN A 307 -9.06 -1.63 8.95
CA ASN A 307 -8.59 -1.43 7.59
C ASN A 307 -8.75 -2.75 6.85
N SER A 308 -9.48 -2.74 5.75
CA SER A 308 -9.58 -3.92 4.88
C SER A 308 -8.43 -3.95 3.87
N TYR A 309 -8.10 -5.11 3.33
CA TYR A 309 -7.13 -5.19 2.24
C TYR A 309 -7.64 -4.50 0.98
N SER A 310 -8.96 -4.51 0.74
CA SER A 310 -9.56 -3.71 -0.34
C SER A 310 -9.29 -2.20 -0.16
N ASP A 311 -9.33 -1.67 1.06
CA ASP A 311 -8.98 -0.27 1.33
C ASP A 311 -7.51 0.03 0.99
N PHE A 312 -6.62 -0.93 1.22
CA PHE A 312 -5.21 -0.81 0.82
C PHE A 312 -5.05 -0.83 -0.71
N ILE A 313 -5.80 -1.70 -1.42
CA ILE A 313 -5.80 -1.75 -2.89
C ILE A 313 -6.24 -0.40 -3.47
N ILE A 314 -7.33 0.18 -2.95
CA ILE A 314 -7.81 1.51 -3.42
C ILE A 314 -6.73 2.59 -3.21
N LYS A 315 -6.08 2.61 -2.04
CA LYS A 315 -4.99 3.56 -1.76
C LYS A 315 -3.79 3.35 -2.69
N ILE A 316 -3.49 2.10 -3.02
CA ILE A 316 -2.44 1.71 -3.98
C ILE A 316 -2.79 2.22 -5.38
N GLU A 317 -4.02 2.01 -5.84
CA GLU A 317 -4.49 2.49 -7.14
C GLU A 317 -4.43 4.03 -7.22
N ASP A 318 -4.85 4.73 -6.17
CA ASP A 318 -4.76 6.19 -6.08
C ASP A 318 -3.31 6.69 -6.13
N LEU A 319 -2.39 6.04 -5.40
CA LEU A 319 -0.97 6.35 -5.45
C LEU A 319 -0.38 6.10 -6.85
N SER A 320 -0.74 4.99 -7.48
CA SER A 320 -0.35 4.64 -8.85
C SER A 320 -0.82 5.71 -9.86
N ASN A 321 -2.10 6.09 -9.80
CA ASN A 321 -2.68 7.11 -10.66
C ASN A 321 -2.00 8.48 -10.48
N ASN A 322 -1.75 8.88 -9.23
CA ASN A 322 -1.04 10.12 -8.92
C ASN A 322 0.38 10.12 -9.49
N LEU A 323 1.11 9.01 -9.33
CA LEU A 323 2.47 8.88 -9.85
C LEU A 323 2.52 8.91 -11.38
N GLN A 324 1.59 8.22 -12.05
CA GLN A 324 1.45 8.28 -13.51
C GLN A 324 1.15 9.71 -14.00
N SER A 325 0.29 10.45 -13.28
CA SER A 325 -0.02 11.84 -13.64
C SER A 325 1.21 12.75 -13.55
N LEU A 326 2.05 12.55 -12.53
CA LEU A 326 3.31 13.29 -12.36
C LEU A 326 4.30 12.99 -13.50
N ILE A 327 4.34 11.76 -13.98
CA ILE A 327 5.15 11.37 -15.15
C ILE A 327 4.62 12.07 -16.43
N GLN A 328 3.31 12.11 -16.63
CA GLN A 328 2.68 12.64 -17.86
C GLN A 328 2.69 14.18 -17.97
N ILE A 329 2.54 14.91 -16.86
CA ILE A 329 2.50 16.39 -16.86
C ILE A 329 3.80 16.99 -17.43
N ARG A 330 4.89 16.23 -17.46
CA ARG A 330 6.22 16.71 -17.86
C ARG A 330 6.68 16.23 -19.24
N GLU A 331 5.95 15.31 -19.86
CA GLU A 331 6.17 14.91 -21.27
C GLU A 331 5.48 15.87 -22.26
N LYS A 332 4.66 16.79 -21.76
CA LYS A 332 4.11 17.94 -22.47
C LYS A 332 4.90 19.19 -22.13
#